data_AF-A0A6J3Q186-F1
#
_entry.id   AF-A0A6J3Q186-F1
#
_cell.length_a   1.000
_cell.length_b   1.000
_cell.length_c   1.000
_cell.angle_alpha   90.00
_cell.angle_beta   90.00
_cell.angle_gamma   90.00
#
_symmetry.space_group_name_H-M   'P 1'
#
loop_
_entity.id
_entity.type
_entity.pdbx_description
1 polymer ?
#
loop_
_entity_poly.entity_id
_entity_poly.type
_entity_poly.pdbx_seq_one_letter_code
_entity_poly.pdbx_strand_id
1 'polypeptide(L)'
;MGPLSLCPPVGLSLLLLLGPGLGLSSEAGFKLRQSSRPFSGCCPSPEPGQPPPAASNICLPLPTPASQRSHVHRRGLIELAGTVHCAGIRTAMAYMNYGCYCGLGGHGQPRDAIDWCCHSHDCCYKRAEVAGCSPKMERYSWQCVNQHILCGPVEDKCQELMCKCDQEIAYCLAKTEYNLKYLLYPRFLCGKDSPKCD
;
A
#
# COMPACT_ATOMS: atom_id res chain seq x y z
N MET A 1 23.98 31.78 -43.03
CA MET A 1 25.42 31.45 -43.10
C MET A 1 25.92 31.23 -41.69
N GLY A 2 25.96 29.98 -41.22
CA GLY A 2 26.57 29.63 -39.94
C GLY A 2 28.02 29.21 -40.16
N PRO A 3 28.94 29.46 -39.22
CA PRO A 3 30.26 28.86 -39.26
C PRO A 3 30.23 27.44 -38.70
N LEU A 4 30.83 26.54 -39.47
CA LEU A 4 31.22 25.18 -39.12
C LEU A 4 32.25 25.19 -37.98
N SER A 5 32.13 24.26 -37.04
CA SER A 5 33.24 23.80 -36.20
C SER A 5 33.03 22.30 -35.95
N LEU A 6 33.59 21.44 -36.80
CA LEU A 6 34.90 20.78 -36.70
C LEU A 6 35.10 19.99 -35.38
N CYS A 7 34.75 18.71 -35.41
CA CYS A 7 35.36 17.71 -34.53
C CYS A 7 36.83 17.48 -34.95
N PRO A 8 37.79 17.38 -34.02
CA PRO A 8 39.09 16.77 -34.31
C PRO A 8 38.98 15.22 -34.29
N PRO A 9 39.81 14.50 -35.07
CA PRO A 9 39.75 13.06 -35.18
C PRO A 9 40.87 12.32 -34.42
N VAL A 10 40.64 11.01 -34.26
CA VAL A 10 41.55 9.87 -34.06
C VAL A 10 42.58 9.86 -32.91
N GLY A 11 42.38 8.86 -32.04
CA GLY A 11 43.42 8.24 -31.23
C GLY A 11 43.10 6.76 -31.03
N LEU A 12 43.48 5.94 -32.00
CA LEU A 12 43.39 4.48 -31.97
C LEU A 12 44.39 3.95 -30.93
N SER A 13 43.94 3.19 -29.93
CA SER A 13 44.82 2.24 -29.24
C SER A 13 44.03 1.00 -28.86
N LEU A 14 44.31 -0.06 -29.60
CA LEU A 14 43.88 -1.43 -29.37
C LEU A 14 44.88 -2.06 -28.40
N LEU A 15 44.42 -2.51 -27.24
CA LEU A 15 45.00 -3.69 -26.58
C LEU A 15 43.93 -4.38 -25.72
N LEU A 16 43.61 -5.58 -26.18
CA LEU A 16 42.82 -6.64 -25.54
C LEU A 16 43.36 -6.95 -24.15
N LEU A 17 42.48 -7.23 -23.19
CA LEU A 17 42.54 -8.46 -22.38
C LEU A 17 41.12 -8.84 -21.92
N LEU A 18 40.75 -10.07 -22.27
CA LEU A 18 39.54 -10.80 -21.86
C LEU A 18 39.63 -11.22 -20.39
N GLY A 19 38.53 -11.14 -19.64
CA GLY A 19 38.39 -11.82 -18.34
C GLY A 19 37.28 -11.25 -17.45
N PRO A 20 36.20 -12.01 -17.15
CA PRO A 20 35.06 -11.57 -16.35
C PRO A 20 35.22 -11.93 -14.86
N GLY A 21 34.59 -11.15 -13.97
CA GLY A 21 34.43 -11.55 -12.57
C GLY A 21 34.13 -10.40 -11.63
N LEU A 22 32.90 -9.88 -11.71
CA LEU A 22 32.37 -8.79 -10.89
C LEU A 22 32.41 -9.13 -9.39
N GLY A 23 33.24 -8.39 -8.65
CA GLY A 23 32.85 -7.91 -7.34
C GLY A 23 32.01 -6.64 -7.49
N LEU A 24 31.10 -6.38 -6.55
CA LEU A 24 31.19 -5.24 -5.63
C LEU A 24 29.87 -5.00 -4.90
N SER A 25 30.02 -4.67 -3.61
CA SER A 25 29.11 -3.90 -2.78
C SER A 25 28.32 -2.83 -3.55
N SER A 26 27.06 -2.66 -3.16
CA SER A 26 26.34 -1.43 -3.45
C SER A 26 25.53 -1.00 -2.23
N GLU A 27 26.09 -0.04 -1.50
CA GLU A 27 25.31 0.90 -0.70
C GLU A 27 24.52 1.78 -1.68
N ALA A 28 23.22 1.49 -1.83
CA ALA A 28 22.32 2.29 -2.64
C ALA A 28 21.25 2.90 -1.73
N GLY A 29 21.47 4.14 -1.31
CA GLY A 29 20.47 4.98 -0.67
C GLY A 29 19.25 5.13 -1.57
N PHE A 30 18.11 4.61 -1.10
CA PHE A 30 16.84 4.67 -1.80
C PHE A 30 16.23 6.08 -1.66
N LYS A 31 16.62 6.98 -2.56
CA LYS A 31 15.98 8.29 -2.71
C LYS A 31 14.66 8.08 -3.48
N LEU A 32 13.55 7.99 -2.75
CA LEU A 32 12.21 8.01 -3.33
C LEU A 32 12.06 9.27 -4.20
N ARG A 33 12.03 9.07 -5.53
CA ARG A 33 11.56 10.06 -6.49
C ARG A 33 10.11 10.40 -6.14
N GLN A 34 9.90 11.59 -5.59
CA GLN A 34 8.62 12.27 -5.72
C GLN A 34 8.35 12.42 -7.22
N SER A 35 7.30 11.76 -7.71
CA SER A 35 6.76 12.04 -9.04
C SER A 35 6.00 13.36 -8.97
N SER A 36 6.73 14.47 -8.86
CA SER A 36 6.23 15.77 -9.29
C SER A 36 6.20 15.77 -10.81
N ARG A 37 5.12 15.25 -11.39
CA ARG A 37 4.80 15.58 -12.79
C ARG A 37 4.16 16.96 -12.76
N PRO A 38 4.80 18.01 -13.32
CA PRO A 38 4.01 19.13 -13.77
C PRO A 38 3.16 18.61 -14.93
N PHE A 39 1.83 18.79 -14.86
CA PHE A 39 0.97 18.62 -16.02
C PHE A 39 1.47 19.59 -17.09
N SER A 40 2.21 19.08 -18.07
CA SER A 40 2.56 19.81 -19.29
C SER A 40 1.34 19.83 -20.19
N GLY A 41 0.41 20.75 -19.92
CA GLY A 41 -0.64 21.13 -20.86
C GLY A 41 -0.08 22.20 -21.80
N CYS A 42 -0.15 21.97 -23.12
CA CYS A 42 0.17 22.99 -24.10
C CYS A 42 -0.98 24.01 -24.15
N CYS A 43 -0.72 25.28 -23.82
CA CYS A 43 -1.58 26.39 -24.24
C CYS A 43 -1.05 26.92 -25.59
N PRO A 44 -1.90 27.19 -26.59
CA PRO A 44 -1.49 27.96 -27.75
C PRO A 44 -1.18 29.40 -27.32
N SER A 45 -0.07 29.95 -27.80
CA SER A 45 0.25 31.37 -27.64
C SER A 45 -0.70 32.25 -28.47
N PRO A 46 -1.10 33.44 -27.99
CA PRO A 46 -1.88 34.39 -28.78
C PRO A 46 -1.01 35.14 -29.80
N GLU A 47 -1.51 35.31 -31.02
CA GLU A 47 -0.90 36.20 -32.03
C GLU A 47 -1.20 37.68 -31.72
N PRO A 48 -0.24 38.61 -31.94
CA PRO A 48 -0.46 40.03 -31.70
C PRO A 48 -1.13 40.69 -32.93
N GLY A 49 -2.35 41.22 -32.75
CA GLY A 49 -2.94 42.12 -33.76
C GLY A 49 -4.46 42.15 -33.93
N GLN A 50 -5.26 41.35 -33.20
CA GLN A 50 -6.71 41.39 -33.36
C GLN A 50 -7.44 42.36 -32.41
N PRO A 51 -8.40 43.17 -32.91
CA PRO A 51 -9.26 44.02 -32.09
C PRO A 51 -10.29 43.20 -31.29
N PRO A 52 -10.79 43.71 -30.15
CA PRO A 52 -11.70 42.96 -29.28
C PRO A 52 -13.08 42.77 -29.92
N PRO A 53 -13.66 41.54 -29.90
CA PRO A 53 -15.06 41.38 -30.24
C PRO A 53 -15.95 41.86 -29.09
N ALA A 54 -17.07 42.49 -29.48
CA ALA A 54 -18.07 43.06 -28.60
C ALA A 54 -18.77 42.01 -27.72
N ALA A 55 -19.23 42.47 -26.57
CA ALA A 55 -19.90 41.69 -25.54
C ALA A 55 -21.08 40.86 -26.06
N SER A 56 -21.14 39.58 -25.65
CA SER A 56 -22.39 38.86 -25.45
C SER A 56 -22.19 37.70 -24.47
N ASN A 57 -22.86 37.81 -23.32
CA ASN A 57 -22.99 36.77 -22.32
C ASN A 57 -23.93 35.68 -22.83
N ILE A 58 -23.58 34.41 -22.59
CA ILE A 58 -24.43 33.27 -22.19
C ILE A 58 -23.73 31.97 -22.65
N CYS A 59 -23.20 31.20 -21.70
CA CYS A 59 -22.98 29.76 -21.85
C CYS A 59 -23.62 29.07 -20.65
N LEU A 60 -24.69 28.31 -20.90
CA LEU A 60 -25.32 27.43 -19.93
C LEU A 60 -24.38 26.25 -19.60
N PRO A 61 -24.30 25.78 -18.34
CA PRO A 61 -23.45 24.65 -17.99
C PRO A 61 -24.01 23.32 -18.52
N LEU A 62 -23.14 22.53 -19.16
CA LEU A 62 -23.39 21.16 -19.59
C LEU A 62 -23.47 20.22 -18.36
N PRO A 63 -24.42 19.28 -18.28
CA PRO A 63 -24.44 18.30 -17.21
C PRO A 63 -23.23 17.36 -17.33
N THR A 64 -22.33 17.40 -16.34
CA THR A 64 -21.28 16.40 -16.22
C THR A 64 -21.87 15.12 -15.64
N PRO A 65 -21.60 13.94 -16.20
CA PRO A 65 -21.88 12.71 -15.49
C PRO A 65 -20.95 12.67 -14.28
N ALA A 66 -21.54 12.78 -13.08
CA ALA A 66 -20.86 12.52 -11.83
C ALA A 66 -20.45 11.04 -11.79
N SER A 67 -19.28 10.73 -12.35
CA SER A 67 -18.57 9.49 -12.06
C SER A 67 -17.95 9.62 -10.68
N GLN A 68 -18.79 9.60 -9.64
CA GLN A 68 -18.30 9.21 -8.33
C GLN A 68 -18.03 7.70 -8.39
N ARG A 69 -16.84 7.33 -8.86
CA ARG A 69 -16.20 6.17 -8.27
C ARG A 69 -16.02 6.55 -6.81
N SER A 70 -16.85 5.98 -5.95
CA SER A 70 -16.58 5.90 -4.52
C SER A 70 -15.25 5.17 -4.36
N HIS A 71 -14.16 5.92 -4.41
CA HIS A 71 -12.86 5.44 -3.98
C HIS A 71 -12.95 5.37 -2.47
N VAL A 72 -13.60 4.30 -1.98
CA VAL A 72 -13.70 3.99 -0.55
C VAL A 72 -12.29 4.03 -0.02
N HIS A 73 -11.98 5.09 0.73
CA HIS A 73 -10.66 5.26 1.32
C HIS A 73 -10.57 4.26 2.47
N ARG A 74 -10.14 3.03 2.15
CA ARG A 74 -9.88 1.92 3.09
C ARG A 74 -8.58 2.19 3.86
N ARG A 75 -8.57 3.29 4.60
CA ARG A 75 -7.35 3.87 5.15
C ARG A 75 -6.70 2.95 6.19
N GLY A 76 -7.43 2.28 7.08
CA GLY A 76 -6.84 1.41 8.13
C GLY A 76 -6.35 0.04 7.64
N LEU A 77 -6.84 -0.46 6.50
CA LEU A 77 -6.34 -1.72 5.92
C LEU A 77 -4.93 -1.57 5.31
N ILE A 78 -4.48 -0.34 5.06
CA ILE A 78 -3.14 -0.08 4.54
C ILE A 78 -2.09 -0.30 5.63
N GLU A 79 -2.33 0.19 6.85
CA GLU A 79 -1.42 -0.03 7.97
C GLU A 79 -1.31 -1.51 8.32
N LEU A 80 -2.44 -2.23 8.45
CA LEU A 80 -2.45 -3.67 8.65
C LEU A 80 -1.60 -4.41 7.59
N ALA A 81 -1.74 -4.03 6.32
CA ALA A 81 -0.95 -4.64 5.27
C ALA A 81 0.55 -4.36 5.42
N GLY A 82 0.90 -3.15 5.88
CA GLY A 82 2.26 -2.73 6.13
C GLY A 82 2.90 -3.43 7.33
N THR A 83 2.19 -3.55 8.45
CA THR A 83 2.69 -4.22 9.66
C THR A 83 2.92 -5.71 9.41
N VAL A 84 1.98 -6.40 8.75
CA VAL A 84 2.13 -7.80 8.35
C VAL A 84 3.35 -7.99 7.43
N HIS A 85 3.56 -7.07 6.49
CA HIS A 85 4.73 -7.11 5.61
C HIS A 85 6.04 -6.84 6.35
N CYS A 86 6.03 -5.96 7.37
CA CYS A 86 7.21 -5.66 8.18
C CYS A 86 7.69 -6.87 8.99
N ALA A 87 6.78 -7.56 9.67
CA ALA A 87 7.14 -8.64 10.59
C ALA A 87 7.36 -10.01 9.92
N GLY A 88 6.82 -10.21 8.72
CA GLY A 88 6.79 -11.52 8.06
C GLY A 88 7.39 -11.51 6.65
N ILE A 89 7.67 -12.70 6.13
CA ILE A 89 8.21 -12.89 4.77
C ILE A 89 7.14 -12.87 3.67
N ARG A 90 5.85 -12.91 4.04
CA ARG A 90 4.71 -12.99 3.11
C ARG A 90 4.01 -11.65 3.03
N THR A 91 3.43 -11.37 1.86
CA THR A 91 2.60 -10.18 1.68
C THR A 91 1.23 -10.37 2.33
N ALA A 92 0.61 -9.26 2.76
CA ALA A 92 -0.74 -9.28 3.33
C ALA A 92 -1.80 -9.89 2.39
N MET A 93 -1.56 -9.84 1.07
CA MET A 93 -2.43 -10.45 0.06
C MET A 93 -2.61 -11.97 0.27
N ALA A 94 -1.60 -12.65 0.80
CA ALA A 94 -1.67 -14.09 1.08
C ALA A 94 -2.76 -14.43 2.10
N TYR A 95 -3.10 -13.48 2.98
CA TYR A 95 -4.04 -13.70 4.08
C TYR A 95 -5.43 -13.07 3.83
N MET A 96 -5.67 -12.43 2.68
CA MET A 96 -6.93 -11.70 2.44
C MET A 96 -8.18 -12.58 2.39
N ASN A 97 -8.03 -13.86 2.05
CA ASN A 97 -9.10 -14.84 1.99
C ASN A 97 -8.50 -16.21 2.26
N TYR A 98 -8.27 -16.49 3.53
CA TYR A 98 -7.60 -17.68 4.01
C TYR A 98 -8.37 -18.27 5.19
N GLY A 99 -8.61 -19.59 5.16
CA GLY A 99 -9.33 -20.27 6.22
C GLY A 99 -10.74 -19.70 6.42
N CYS A 100 -11.14 -19.54 7.67
CA CYS A 100 -12.48 -19.13 8.08
C CYS A 100 -12.56 -17.73 8.68
N TYR A 101 -11.43 -17.13 9.05
CA TYR A 101 -11.32 -15.83 9.70
C TYR A 101 -10.47 -14.82 8.96
N CYS A 102 -9.43 -15.24 8.23
CA CYS A 102 -8.58 -14.27 7.53
C CYS A 102 -9.32 -13.69 6.31
N GLY A 103 -9.90 -12.51 6.50
CA GLY A 103 -10.70 -11.81 5.49
C GLY A 103 -11.73 -10.88 6.12
N LEU A 104 -12.84 -10.64 5.42
CA LEU A 104 -13.93 -9.81 5.94
C LEU A 104 -14.86 -10.63 6.85
N GLY A 105 -14.65 -10.47 8.16
CA GLY A 105 -15.35 -11.19 9.23
C GLY A 105 -14.89 -12.65 9.30
N GLY A 106 -15.57 -13.45 10.11
CA GLY A 106 -15.24 -14.86 10.25
C GLY A 106 -16.27 -15.57 11.09
N HIS A 107 -16.35 -16.89 10.93
CA HIS A 107 -17.22 -17.73 11.76
C HIS A 107 -16.74 -19.18 11.73
N GLY A 108 -17.18 -19.98 12.69
CA GLY A 108 -16.87 -21.40 12.74
C GLY A 108 -15.50 -21.70 13.35
N GLN A 109 -14.95 -22.88 13.06
CA GLN A 109 -13.69 -23.33 13.67
C GLN A 109 -12.46 -22.90 12.85
N PRO A 110 -11.46 -22.24 13.47
CA PRO A 110 -10.20 -21.92 12.81
C PRO A 110 -9.51 -23.16 12.26
N ARG A 111 -8.97 -23.06 11.05
CA ARG A 111 -8.43 -24.19 10.27
C ARG A 111 -7.00 -24.56 10.61
N ASP A 112 -6.20 -23.58 11.01
CA ASP A 112 -4.80 -23.74 11.41
C ASP A 112 -4.32 -22.52 12.22
N ALA A 113 -3.00 -22.46 12.50
CA ALA A 113 -2.39 -21.40 13.27
C ALA A 113 -2.57 -20.00 12.63
N ILE A 114 -2.55 -19.90 11.30
CA ILE A 114 -2.82 -18.63 10.59
C ILE A 114 -4.25 -18.18 10.88
N ASP A 115 -5.21 -19.09 10.77
CA ASP A 115 -6.62 -18.79 10.98
C ASP A 115 -6.92 -18.41 12.44
N TRP A 116 -6.17 -18.98 13.40
CA TRP A 116 -6.21 -18.55 14.81
C TRP A 116 -5.67 -17.13 15.02
N CYS A 117 -4.59 -16.73 14.33
CA CYS A 117 -4.12 -15.34 14.37
C CYS A 117 -5.21 -14.37 13.90
N CYS A 118 -5.93 -14.73 12.84
CA CYS A 118 -7.01 -13.93 12.28
C CYS A 118 -8.24 -13.89 13.20
N HIS A 119 -8.61 -15.00 13.84
CA HIS A 119 -9.66 -15.01 14.86
C HIS A 119 -9.32 -14.07 16.03
N SER A 120 -8.08 -14.11 16.52
CA SER A 120 -7.62 -13.19 17.57
C SER A 120 -7.65 -11.73 17.12
N HIS A 121 -7.30 -11.46 15.87
CA HIS A 121 -7.36 -10.10 15.29
C HIS A 121 -8.79 -9.58 15.16
N ASP A 122 -9.72 -10.42 14.68
CA ASP A 122 -11.16 -10.11 14.64
C ASP A 122 -11.70 -9.79 16.04
N CYS A 123 -11.28 -10.55 17.06
CA CYS A 123 -11.60 -10.27 18.45
C CYS A 123 -11.03 -8.92 18.92
N CYS A 124 -9.79 -8.60 18.56
CA CYS A 124 -9.17 -7.32 18.88
C CYS A 124 -9.93 -6.14 18.24
N TYR A 125 -10.28 -6.28 16.96
CA TYR A 125 -11.07 -5.29 16.23
C TYR A 125 -12.45 -5.11 16.83
N LYS A 126 -13.12 -6.20 17.24
CA LYS A 126 -14.41 -6.12 17.92
C LYS A 126 -14.31 -5.37 19.25
N ARG A 127 -13.24 -5.60 20.03
CA ARG A 127 -12.98 -4.82 21.26
C ARG A 127 -12.75 -3.34 20.95
N ALA A 128 -12.06 -3.03 19.86
CA ALA A 128 -11.86 -1.65 19.41
C ALA A 128 -13.17 -0.98 18.96
N GLU A 129 -14.03 -1.68 18.23
CA GLU A 129 -15.37 -1.19 17.87
C GLU A 129 -16.21 -0.89 19.13
N VAL A 130 -16.19 -1.78 20.14
CA VAL A 130 -16.88 -1.55 21.44
C VAL A 130 -16.30 -0.35 22.18
N ALA A 131 -15.00 -0.08 22.04
CA ALA A 131 -14.34 1.10 22.60
C ALA A 131 -14.64 2.40 21.83
N GLY A 132 -15.45 2.37 20.77
CA GLY A 132 -15.82 3.52 19.96
C GLY A 132 -14.84 3.85 18.83
N CYS A 133 -13.90 2.95 18.53
CA CYS A 133 -12.94 3.11 17.44
C CYS A 133 -13.50 2.60 16.11
N SER A 134 -12.86 2.96 15.00
CA SER A 134 -13.25 2.52 13.65
C SER A 134 -12.15 1.69 12.96
N PRO A 135 -11.95 0.40 13.30
CA PRO A 135 -10.74 -0.36 12.94
C PRO A 135 -10.40 -0.47 11.45
N LYS A 136 -11.43 -0.38 10.60
CA LYS A 136 -11.27 -0.51 9.14
C LYS A 136 -10.94 0.84 8.47
N MET A 137 -11.06 1.94 9.20
CA MET A 137 -10.93 3.32 8.69
C MET A 137 -9.87 4.13 9.43
N GLU A 138 -9.65 3.82 10.71
CA GLU A 138 -8.72 4.51 11.61
C GLU A 138 -7.31 4.52 11.04
N ARG A 139 -6.61 5.65 11.23
CA ARG A 139 -5.23 5.82 10.79
C ARG A 139 -4.33 5.96 11.99
N TYR A 140 -3.19 5.31 11.97
CA TYR A 140 -2.21 5.41 13.05
C TYR A 140 -0.79 5.48 12.49
N SER A 141 0.08 6.15 13.24
CA SER A 141 1.51 6.20 12.92
C SER A 141 2.20 4.94 13.44
N TRP A 142 3.12 4.41 12.65
CA TRP A 142 3.96 3.28 13.03
C TRP A 142 5.26 3.29 12.22
N GLN A 143 6.25 2.54 12.69
CA GLN A 143 7.54 2.37 12.01
C GLN A 143 7.94 0.89 11.98
N CYS A 144 8.70 0.52 10.94
CA CYS A 144 9.34 -0.78 10.84
C CYS A 144 10.84 -0.63 11.07
N VAL A 145 11.38 -1.26 12.11
CA VAL A 145 12.82 -1.25 12.44
C VAL A 145 13.28 -2.69 12.62
N ASN A 146 14.10 -3.21 11.71
CA ASN A 146 14.62 -4.58 11.77
C ASN A 146 13.51 -5.65 11.95
N GLN A 147 12.42 -5.56 11.16
CA GLN A 147 11.24 -6.43 11.27
C GLN A 147 10.46 -6.29 12.59
N HIS A 148 10.80 -5.31 13.43
CA HIS A 148 10.04 -4.92 14.60
C HIS A 148 9.15 -3.72 14.29
N ILE A 149 7.87 -3.85 14.63
CA ILE A 149 6.84 -2.83 14.50
C ILE A 149 6.89 -1.96 15.76
N LEU A 150 7.09 -0.65 15.57
CA LEU A 150 7.00 0.35 16.62
C LEU A 150 5.75 1.19 16.41
N CYS A 151 4.84 1.19 17.38
CA CYS A 151 3.62 1.98 17.33
C CYS A 151 3.87 3.42 17.78
N GLY A 152 3.31 4.37 17.04
CA GLY A 152 3.32 5.79 17.38
C GLY A 152 4.15 6.67 16.46
N PRO A 153 4.14 8.00 16.70
CA PRO A 153 3.46 8.69 17.81
C PRO A 153 1.93 8.54 17.76
N VAL A 154 1.31 8.48 18.94
CA VAL A 154 -0.13 8.24 19.12
C VAL A 154 -0.81 9.56 19.52
N GLU A 155 -1.91 9.91 18.86
CA GLU A 155 -2.71 11.09 19.18
C GLU A 155 -3.93 10.76 20.05
N ASP A 156 -4.47 9.56 19.92
CA ASP A 156 -5.65 9.08 20.65
C ASP A 156 -5.61 7.58 20.95
N LYS A 157 -6.52 7.14 21.82
CA LYS A 157 -6.61 5.75 22.27
C LYS A 157 -6.92 4.76 21.13
N CYS A 158 -7.63 5.19 20.10
CA CYS A 158 -7.95 4.35 18.95
C CYS A 158 -6.71 4.09 18.11
N GLN A 159 -5.86 5.09 17.86
CA GLN A 159 -4.59 4.89 17.17
C GLN A 159 -3.70 3.86 17.89
N GLU A 160 -3.60 3.97 19.22
CA GLU A 160 -2.83 3.01 20.03
C GLU A 160 -3.40 1.60 19.91
N LEU A 161 -4.72 1.47 20.11
CA LEU A 161 -5.40 0.17 20.11
C LEU A 161 -5.29 -0.52 18.75
N MET A 162 -5.46 0.26 17.68
CA MET A 162 -5.37 -0.22 16.30
C MET A 162 -3.98 -0.70 15.95
N CYS A 163 -2.95 0.09 16.27
CA CYS A 163 -1.58 -0.33 16.04
C CYS A 163 -1.22 -1.60 16.82
N LYS A 164 -1.69 -1.73 18.08
CA LYS A 164 -1.49 -2.94 18.87
C LYS A 164 -2.15 -4.17 18.25
N CYS A 165 -3.42 -4.08 17.83
CA CYS A 165 -4.10 -5.19 17.16
C CYS A 165 -3.32 -5.66 15.92
N ASP A 166 -2.88 -4.72 15.09
CA ASP A 166 -2.17 -5.02 13.84
C ASP A 166 -0.74 -5.52 14.08
N GLN A 167 -0.09 -5.03 15.12
CA GLN A 167 1.20 -5.54 15.59
C GLN A 167 1.08 -7.00 16.07
N GLU A 168 0.05 -7.32 16.86
CA GLU A 168 -0.19 -8.65 17.38
C GLU A 168 -0.42 -9.68 16.27
N ILE A 169 -1.30 -9.39 15.30
CA ILE A 169 -1.53 -10.31 14.18
C ILE A 169 -0.27 -10.45 13.32
N ALA A 170 0.47 -9.37 13.06
CA ALA A 170 1.69 -9.42 12.25
C ALA A 170 2.74 -10.36 12.87
N TYR A 171 2.98 -10.24 14.18
CA TYR A 171 3.90 -11.13 14.88
C TYR A 171 3.37 -12.55 15.04
N CYS A 172 2.06 -12.73 15.16
CA CYS A 172 1.43 -14.05 15.18
C CYS A 172 1.70 -14.77 13.83
N LEU A 173 1.34 -14.12 12.72
CA LEU A 173 1.51 -14.66 11.36
C LEU A 173 2.97 -14.94 11.02
N ALA A 174 3.91 -14.11 11.48
CA ALA A 174 5.34 -14.31 11.25
C ALA A 174 5.88 -15.66 11.78
N LYS A 175 5.20 -16.26 12.76
CA LYS A 175 5.58 -17.54 13.40
C LYS A 175 4.88 -18.75 12.79
N THR A 176 4.06 -18.56 11.76
CA THR A 176 3.22 -19.62 11.21
C THR A 176 3.79 -20.24 9.94
N GLU A 177 3.46 -21.51 9.72
CA GLU A 177 3.62 -22.19 8.44
C GLU A 177 2.38 -22.01 7.57
N TYR A 178 2.59 -21.78 6.28
CA TYR A 178 1.51 -21.43 5.36
C TYR A 178 0.97 -22.66 4.64
N ASN A 179 -0.30 -22.99 4.87
CA ASN A 179 -0.96 -24.12 4.22
C ASN A 179 -1.78 -23.66 3.01
N LEU A 180 -1.30 -23.97 1.78
CA LEU A 180 -1.99 -23.59 0.54
C LEU A 180 -3.42 -24.14 0.43
N LYS A 181 -3.74 -25.25 1.11
CA LYS A 181 -5.07 -25.86 1.14
C LYS A 181 -6.17 -24.92 1.65
N TYR A 182 -5.83 -23.96 2.51
CA TYR A 182 -6.80 -23.03 3.10
C TYR A 182 -6.85 -21.67 2.39
N LEU A 183 -6.06 -21.46 1.34
CA LEU A 183 -6.21 -20.30 0.49
C LEU A 183 -7.56 -20.39 -0.25
N LEU A 184 -8.36 -19.32 -0.20
CA LEU A 184 -9.72 -19.25 -0.76
C LEU A 184 -10.65 -20.35 -0.21
N TYR A 185 -10.49 -20.70 1.07
CA TYR A 185 -11.28 -21.77 1.68
C TYR A 185 -12.79 -21.45 1.66
N PRO A 186 -13.66 -22.40 1.26
CA PRO A 186 -15.08 -22.10 1.12
C PRO A 186 -15.76 -21.82 2.46
N ARG A 187 -16.33 -20.60 2.62
CA ARG A 187 -16.96 -20.16 3.88
C ARG A 187 -18.06 -21.08 4.40
N PHE A 188 -18.80 -21.77 3.53
CA PHE A 188 -19.85 -22.70 3.95
C PHE A 188 -19.32 -23.94 4.70
N LEU A 189 -18.02 -24.24 4.58
CA LEU A 189 -17.35 -25.32 5.31
C LEU A 189 -16.84 -24.90 6.68
N CYS A 190 -16.99 -23.64 7.08
CA CYS A 190 -16.45 -23.15 8.35
C CYS A 190 -17.19 -23.65 9.59
N GLY A 191 -18.46 -24.03 9.42
CA GLY A 191 -19.34 -24.37 10.54
C GLY A 191 -19.94 -23.13 11.18
N LYS A 192 -20.77 -23.31 12.21
CA LYS A 192 -21.52 -22.21 12.84
C LYS A 192 -20.91 -21.76 14.17
N ASP A 193 -20.28 -22.68 14.90
CA ASP A 193 -19.80 -22.41 16.25
C ASP A 193 -18.38 -21.83 16.21
N SER A 194 -18.27 -20.58 16.69
CA SER A 194 -17.00 -19.86 16.81
C SER A 194 -16.43 -19.97 18.21
N PRO A 195 -15.09 -20.12 18.35
CA PRO A 195 -14.42 -19.90 19.63
C PRO A 195 -14.71 -18.48 20.16
N LYS A 196 -14.79 -18.37 21.49
CA LYS A 196 -15.00 -17.08 22.14
C LYS A 196 -13.77 -16.19 22.02
N CYS A 197 -13.99 -14.89 22.08
CA CYS A 197 -12.92 -13.93 22.29
C CYS A 197 -12.57 -13.89 23.77
N ASP A 198 -11.27 -13.93 24.07
CA ASP A 198 -10.73 -13.66 25.40
C ASP A 198 -10.69 -12.16 25.70
#